data_AF-A0A820VW41-F1
#
_entry.id   AF-A0A820VW41-F1
#
_cell.length_a   1.000
_cell.length_b   1.000
_cell.length_c   1.000
_cell.angle_alpha   90.00
_cell.angle_beta   90.00
_cell.angle_gamma   90.00
#
_symmetry.space_group_name_H-M   'P 1'
#
loop_
_entity.id
_entity.type
_entity.pdbx_description
1 polymer ?
#
loop_
_entity_poly.entity_id
_entity_poly.type
_entity_poly.pdbx_seq_one_letter_code
_entity_poly.pdbx_strand_id
1 'polypeptide(L)'
;MENDFIEEPVLLDDDEEEQSYSQTKKHKHDKLIDSIVHLDGKKRKVTIRKEPISTPNNLIASTQTSTSSKKIKSHQLLSSLKKTSSLQIQTLKKQLAKVNKHQAVLQQPLQKPQAEKAERIAAYNQEKKSLSKWDPIVEKNRTAETLNFPLQNGGVQFQTTQEFVGKFQTLSSLEKDIAAILQSSNNNIQPNSLLTQAEKKIISKMDLLEAKQKQMN
;
A
#
# COMPACT_ATOMS: atom_id res chain seq x y z
N MET A 1 -23.18 -33.94 -4.21
CA MET A 1 -23.20 -33.98 -2.74
C MET A 1 -21.82 -34.37 -2.31
N GLU A 2 -20.94 -33.39 -2.12
CA GLU A 2 -19.67 -33.57 -1.43
C GLU A 2 -19.52 -32.31 -0.59
N ASN A 3 -19.41 -32.54 0.71
CA ASN A 3 -19.47 -31.52 1.74
C ASN A 3 -18.14 -30.75 1.73
N ASP A 4 -18.16 -29.52 1.22
CA ASP A 4 -17.10 -28.55 1.50
C ASP A 4 -17.19 -28.18 2.99
N PHE A 5 -16.41 -28.90 3.78
CA PHE A 5 -16.07 -28.59 5.16
C PHE A 5 -15.29 -27.27 5.15
N ILE A 6 -16.03 -26.18 5.26
CA ILE A 6 -15.48 -24.85 5.54
C ILE A 6 -14.94 -24.92 6.97
N GLU A 7 -13.64 -25.17 7.12
CA GLU A 7 -12.94 -24.92 8.37
C GLU A 7 -13.02 -23.41 8.63
N GLU A 8 -13.92 -23.03 9.54
CA GLU A 8 -13.87 -21.73 10.18
C GLU A 8 -12.47 -21.51 10.75
N PRO A 9 -11.86 -20.33 10.56
CA PRO A 9 -10.57 -20.05 11.16
C PRO A 9 -10.74 -20.09 12.67
N VAL A 10 -10.12 -21.09 13.31
CA VAL A 10 -9.94 -21.16 14.75
C VAL A 10 -9.14 -19.91 15.15
N LEU A 11 -9.86 -18.93 15.69
CA LEU A 11 -9.29 -17.84 16.46
C LEU A 11 -8.60 -18.48 17.64
N LEU A 12 -7.27 -18.48 17.64
CA LEU A 12 -6.50 -18.62 18.86
C LEU A 12 -6.76 -17.35 19.67
N ASP A 13 -7.77 -17.43 20.53
CA ASP A 13 -8.06 -16.46 21.57
C ASP A 13 -6.90 -16.48 22.59
N ASP A 14 -5.88 -15.65 22.35
CA ASP A 14 -4.94 -15.21 23.40
C ASP A 14 -5.64 -14.29 24.45
N ASP A 15 -6.97 -14.17 24.40
CA ASP A 15 -7.82 -13.38 25.31
C ASP A 15 -8.34 -14.21 26.53
N GLU A 16 -8.03 -15.51 26.66
CA GLU A 16 -8.54 -16.32 27.78
C GLU A 16 -7.94 -15.94 29.14
N GLU A 17 -6.74 -15.34 29.20
CA GLU A 17 -6.14 -14.95 30.48
C GLU A 17 -6.66 -13.60 31.02
N GLU A 18 -7.05 -12.63 30.17
CA GLU A 18 -7.52 -11.32 30.66
C GLU A 18 -8.99 -11.34 31.14
N GLN A 19 -9.82 -12.24 30.60
CA GLN A 19 -11.23 -12.35 31.03
C GLN A 19 -11.35 -12.86 32.48
N SER A 20 -10.44 -13.74 32.92
CA SER A 20 -10.36 -14.24 34.29
C SER A 20 -10.10 -13.13 35.33
N TYR A 21 -9.19 -12.20 35.03
CA TYR A 21 -8.85 -11.11 35.96
C TYR A 21 -9.96 -10.06 36.12
N SER A 22 -10.71 -9.77 35.05
CA SER A 22 -11.86 -8.85 35.10
C SER A 22 -13.03 -9.45 35.87
N GLN A 23 -13.34 -10.72 35.59
CA GLN A 23 -14.43 -11.45 36.23
C GLN A 23 -14.20 -11.59 37.74
N THR A 24 -12.97 -11.89 38.17
CA THR A 24 -12.63 -11.99 39.60
C THR A 24 -12.72 -10.64 40.32
N LYS A 25 -12.33 -9.52 39.69
CA LYS A 25 -12.51 -8.18 40.28
C LYS A 25 -13.99 -7.83 40.47
N LYS A 26 -14.83 -8.13 39.46
CA LYS A 26 -16.28 -7.92 39.54
C LYS A 26 -16.91 -8.74 40.67
N HIS A 27 -16.56 -10.03 40.76
CA HIS A 27 -17.05 -10.90 41.83
C HIS A 27 -16.57 -10.49 43.24
N LYS A 28 -15.36 -9.95 43.36
CA LYS A 28 -14.85 -9.40 44.63
C LYS A 28 -15.60 -8.12 45.03
N HIS A 29 -15.88 -7.25 44.08
CA HIS A 29 -16.68 -6.05 44.29
C HIS A 29 -18.11 -6.39 44.72
N ASP A 30 -18.77 -7.34 44.05
CA ASP A 30 -20.15 -7.72 44.37
C ASP A 30 -20.24 -8.35 45.78
N LYS A 31 -19.27 -9.20 46.17
CA LYS A 31 -19.15 -9.74 47.54
C LYS A 31 -18.93 -8.66 48.59
N LEU A 32 -18.18 -7.61 48.27
CA LEU A 32 -17.96 -6.46 49.15
C LEU A 32 -19.26 -5.68 49.36
N ILE A 33 -19.98 -5.36 48.28
CA ILE A 33 -21.26 -4.64 48.34
C ILE A 33 -22.28 -5.44 49.15
N ASP A 34 -22.38 -6.75 48.92
CA ASP A 34 -23.26 -7.61 49.72
C ASP A 34 -22.85 -7.59 51.20
N SER A 35 -21.56 -7.70 51.52
CA SER A 35 -21.09 -7.67 52.92
C SER A 35 -21.43 -6.34 53.62
N ILE A 36 -21.31 -5.21 52.90
CA ILE A 36 -21.68 -3.88 53.41
C ILE A 36 -23.19 -3.79 53.64
N VAL A 37 -24.00 -4.36 52.73
CA VAL A 37 -25.47 -4.42 52.87
C VAL A 37 -25.90 -5.28 54.08
N HIS A 38 -25.19 -6.37 54.36
CA HIS A 38 -25.44 -7.22 55.53
C HIS A 38 -25.00 -6.57 56.85
N LEU A 39 -23.91 -5.79 56.84
CA LEU A 39 -23.39 -5.11 58.03
C LEU A 39 -24.31 -3.96 58.50
N ASP A 40 -24.96 -3.26 57.57
CA ASP A 40 -25.87 -2.14 57.90
C ASP A 40 -27.24 -2.61 58.44
N GLY A 41 -27.51 -3.92 58.48
CA GLY A 41 -28.70 -4.55 59.12
C GLY A 41 -30.07 -4.10 58.60
N LYS A 42 -30.12 -3.11 57.70
CA LYS A 42 -31.31 -2.47 57.15
C LYS A 42 -31.17 -2.41 55.64
N LYS A 43 -32.05 -3.13 54.94
CA LYS A 43 -32.19 -3.05 53.47
C LYS A 43 -32.68 -1.66 53.06
N ARG A 44 -31.77 -0.68 52.98
CA ARG A 44 -32.08 0.65 52.43
C ARG A 44 -32.18 0.52 50.92
N LYS A 45 -33.40 0.60 50.39
CA LYS A 45 -33.63 0.72 48.94
C LYS A 45 -33.01 2.05 48.49
N VAL A 46 -31.86 2.00 47.81
CA VAL A 46 -31.19 3.21 47.29
C VAL A 46 -32.04 3.78 46.16
N THR A 47 -32.89 4.75 46.49
CA THR A 47 -33.61 5.54 45.49
C THR A 47 -32.61 6.50 44.86
N ILE A 48 -32.16 6.17 43.65
CA ILE A 48 -31.33 7.06 42.83
C ILE A 48 -32.19 8.29 42.50
N ARG A 49 -31.87 9.45 43.08
CA ARG A 49 -32.53 10.71 42.76
C ARG A 49 -32.17 11.09 41.32
N LYS A 50 -33.18 11.12 40.44
CA LYS A 50 -33.08 11.67 39.08
C LYS A 50 -33.74 13.05 39.08
N GLU A 51 -33.02 14.07 39.52
CA GLU A 51 -33.43 15.45 39.23
C GLU A 51 -32.67 15.98 38.01
N PRO A 52 -33.33 16.73 37.11
CA PRO A 52 -32.67 17.29 35.95
C PRO A 52 -31.75 18.43 36.37
N ILE A 53 -30.46 18.27 36.14
CA ILE A 53 -29.47 19.34 36.30
C ILE A 53 -29.78 20.38 35.21
N SER A 54 -30.44 21.47 35.62
CA SER A 54 -30.62 22.67 34.79
C SER A 54 -29.26 23.30 34.53
N THR A 55 -28.72 23.10 33.34
CA THR A 55 -27.51 23.80 32.87
C THR A 55 -27.74 25.32 32.91
N PRO A 56 -26.89 26.13 33.56
CA PRO A 56 -27.01 27.58 33.52
C PRO A 56 -26.58 28.11 32.15
N ASN A 57 -27.54 28.29 31.24
CA ASN A 57 -27.31 29.00 30.00
C ASN A 57 -27.53 30.50 30.24
N ASN A 58 -26.46 31.21 30.57
CA ASN A 58 -26.45 32.67 30.61
C ASN A 58 -26.58 33.19 29.18
N LEU A 59 -27.75 33.74 28.82
CA LEU A 59 -27.91 34.87 27.90
C LEU A 59 -29.40 35.20 27.77
N ILE A 60 -29.83 36.14 28.62
CA ILE A 60 -31.07 36.88 28.48
C ILE A 60 -30.90 37.81 27.28
N ALA A 61 -31.59 37.53 26.18
CA ALA A 61 -31.90 38.53 25.16
C ALA A 61 -33.42 38.71 25.15
N SER A 62 -33.85 39.73 25.88
CA SER A 62 -35.23 40.20 25.92
C SER A 62 -35.67 40.66 24.54
N THR A 63 -36.61 39.96 23.92
CA THR A 63 -37.87 40.57 23.43
C THR A 63 -38.94 39.47 23.42
N GLN A 64 -40.07 39.77 24.05
CA GLN A 64 -41.23 38.89 24.10
C GLN A 64 -41.78 38.68 22.68
N THR A 65 -41.68 37.46 22.14
CA THR A 65 -42.76 36.86 21.38
C THR A 65 -42.79 35.36 21.66
N SER A 66 -43.90 34.92 22.24
CA SER A 66 -44.27 33.53 22.40
C SER A 66 -44.57 32.93 21.03
N THR A 67 -43.80 31.92 20.62
CA THR A 67 -44.22 30.66 19.96
C THR A 67 -43.03 30.05 19.21
N SER A 68 -42.55 28.90 19.70
CA SER A 68 -41.55 28.02 19.08
C SER A 68 -40.15 28.64 18.92
N SER A 69 -39.15 27.98 19.51
CA SER A 69 -37.72 28.23 19.28
C SER A 69 -37.35 27.91 17.82
N LYS A 70 -37.80 28.73 16.87
CA LYS A 70 -37.53 28.55 15.45
C LYS A 70 -36.08 28.95 15.20
N LYS A 71 -35.20 27.96 15.11
CA LYS A 71 -33.78 28.14 14.78
C LYS A 71 -33.68 28.96 13.49
N ILE A 72 -33.17 30.18 13.59
CA ILE A 72 -32.98 31.06 12.43
C ILE A 72 -31.86 30.48 11.58
N LYS A 73 -32.13 30.23 10.30
CA LYS A 73 -31.10 29.70 9.39
C LYS A 73 -30.12 30.82 9.04
N SER A 74 -28.83 30.52 9.02
CA SER A 74 -27.75 31.50 8.79
C SER A 74 -27.92 32.32 7.49
N HIS A 75 -28.53 31.76 6.45
CA HIS A 75 -28.81 32.47 5.20
C HIS A 75 -29.91 33.54 5.34
N GLN A 76 -30.83 33.41 6.31
CA GLN A 76 -31.89 34.39 6.57
C GLN A 76 -31.30 35.66 7.21
N LEU A 77 -30.24 35.53 8.01
CA LEU A 77 -29.50 36.66 8.57
C LEU A 77 -28.79 37.48 7.50
N LEU A 78 -28.31 36.86 6.41
CA LEU A 78 -27.71 37.58 5.28
C LEU A 78 -28.74 38.31 4.42
N SER A 79 -30.02 37.92 4.49
CA SER A 79 -31.09 38.52 3.69
C SER A 79 -31.59 39.87 4.23
N SER A 80 -31.32 40.18 5.49
CA SER A 80 -31.65 41.48 6.11
C SER A 80 -30.63 42.58 5.77
N LEU A 81 -29.43 42.19 5.34
CA LEU A 81 -28.31 43.10 5.07
C LEU A 81 -28.38 43.72 3.65
N LYS A 82 -29.55 44.19 3.22
CA LYS A 82 -29.77 44.72 1.84
C LYS A 82 -29.15 46.10 1.57
N LYS A 83 -28.59 46.77 2.59
CA LYS A 83 -28.03 48.14 2.49
C LYS A 83 -26.50 48.20 2.30
N THR A 84 -25.78 47.08 2.36
CA THR A 84 -24.31 47.05 2.19
C THR A 84 -23.90 46.68 0.76
N SER A 85 -22.69 47.05 0.35
CA SER A 85 -22.15 46.82 -0.99
C SER A 85 -22.34 45.36 -1.46
N SER A 86 -22.91 45.19 -2.65
CA SER A 86 -23.33 43.88 -3.21
C SER A 86 -22.19 42.86 -3.28
N LEU A 87 -20.94 43.32 -3.46
CA LEU A 87 -19.75 42.48 -3.52
C LEU A 87 -19.43 41.83 -2.17
N GLN A 88 -19.60 42.55 -1.06
CA GLN A 88 -19.35 42.03 0.29
C GLN A 88 -20.41 40.99 0.70
N ILE A 89 -21.65 41.17 0.26
CA ILE A 89 -22.72 40.19 0.49
C ILE A 89 -22.44 38.89 -0.28
N GLN A 90 -21.91 38.98 -1.50
CA GLN A 90 -21.56 37.80 -2.30
C GLN A 90 -20.39 37.00 -1.70
N THR A 91 -19.37 37.66 -1.16
CA THR A 91 -18.25 36.97 -0.48
C THR A 91 -18.73 36.27 0.79
N LEU A 92 -19.55 36.93 1.60
CA LEU A 92 -20.15 36.34 2.80
C LEU A 92 -21.06 35.15 2.49
N LYS A 93 -21.87 35.23 1.42
CA LYS A 93 -22.67 34.10 0.93
C LYS A 93 -21.80 32.91 0.53
N LYS A 94 -20.68 33.14 -0.16
CA LYS A 94 -19.73 32.09 -0.55
C LYS A 94 -19.05 31.47 0.67
N GLN A 95 -18.64 32.27 1.65
CA GLN A 95 -18.06 31.79 2.90
C GLN A 95 -19.08 30.96 3.70
N LEU A 96 -20.32 31.43 3.81
CA LEU A 96 -21.38 30.68 4.48
C LEU A 96 -21.70 29.36 3.77
N ALA A 97 -21.69 29.35 2.44
CA ALA A 97 -21.86 28.13 1.66
C ALA A 97 -20.72 27.13 1.90
N LYS A 98 -19.47 27.60 2.04
CA LYS A 98 -18.33 26.74 2.41
C LYS A 98 -18.49 26.18 3.81
N VAL A 99 -18.87 27.00 4.80
CA VAL A 99 -19.09 26.54 6.18
C VAL A 99 -20.21 25.52 6.26
N ASN A 100 -21.34 25.75 5.59
CA ASN A 100 -22.45 24.80 5.57
C ASN A 100 -22.10 23.50 4.82
N LYS A 101 -21.21 23.54 3.80
CA LYS A 101 -20.73 22.35 3.07
C LYS A 101 -19.68 21.56 3.84
N HIS A 102 -18.81 22.25 4.59
CA HIS A 102 -17.75 21.66 5.39
C HIS A 102 -18.13 21.46 6.86
N GLN A 103 -19.43 21.51 7.18
CA GLN A 103 -19.96 21.17 8.50
C GLN A 103 -19.96 19.66 8.75
N ALA A 104 -18.94 18.95 8.27
CA ALA A 104 -18.57 17.65 8.82
C ALA A 104 -17.87 17.95 10.14
N VAL A 105 -18.67 18.11 11.20
CA VAL A 105 -18.14 18.18 12.57
C VAL A 105 -17.31 16.93 12.79
N LEU A 106 -16.05 17.11 13.16
CA LEU A 106 -15.18 15.98 13.51
C LEU A 106 -15.87 15.21 14.63
N GLN A 107 -16.05 13.90 14.39
CA GLN A 107 -16.62 13.04 15.40
C GLN A 107 -15.67 12.98 16.59
N GLN A 108 -16.25 12.78 17.78
CA GLN A 108 -15.46 12.56 18.98
C GLN A 108 -14.48 11.40 18.73
N PRO A 109 -13.19 11.55 19.07
CA PRO A 109 -12.22 10.47 18.92
C PRO A 109 -12.68 9.25 19.73
N LEU A 110 -12.51 8.06 19.13
CA LEU A 110 -12.86 6.80 19.77
C LEU A 110 -11.96 6.54 20.99
N GLN A 111 -12.42 5.67 21.88
CA GLN A 111 -11.56 5.18 22.97
C GLN A 111 -10.38 4.40 22.40
N LYS A 112 -9.20 4.50 23.05
CA LYS A 112 -7.94 3.87 22.61
C LYS A 112 -8.09 2.44 22.08
N PRO A 113 -8.70 1.47 22.80
CA PRO A 113 -8.79 0.10 22.30
C PRO A 113 -9.62 -0.03 21.01
N GLN A 114 -10.65 0.81 20.85
CA GLN A 114 -11.47 0.81 19.64
C GLN A 114 -10.72 1.45 18.46
N ALA A 115 -9.96 2.52 18.72
CA ALA A 115 -9.12 3.16 17.71
C ALA A 115 -8.00 2.21 17.22
N GLU A 116 -7.29 1.55 18.14
CA GLU A 116 -6.26 0.56 17.82
C GLU A 116 -6.82 -0.64 17.07
N LYS A 117 -8.03 -1.11 17.41
CA LYS A 117 -8.73 -2.15 16.63
C LYS A 117 -9.02 -1.69 15.21
N ALA A 118 -9.50 -0.46 15.03
CA ALA A 118 -9.78 0.09 13.70
C ALA A 118 -8.50 0.22 12.86
N GLU A 119 -7.40 0.66 13.47
CA GLU A 119 -6.09 0.74 12.82
C GLU A 119 -5.58 -0.64 12.39
N ARG A 120 -5.66 -1.64 13.27
CA ARG A 120 -5.29 -3.03 12.93
C ARG A 120 -6.09 -3.58 11.75
N ILE A 121 -7.40 -3.33 11.71
CA ILE A 121 -8.26 -3.77 10.60
C ILE A 121 -7.86 -3.07 9.30
N ALA A 122 -7.57 -1.76 9.35
CA ALA A 122 -7.12 -1.02 8.18
C ALA A 122 -5.77 -1.55 7.67
N ALA A 123 -4.81 -1.76 8.58
CA ALA A 123 -3.50 -2.32 8.26
C ALA A 123 -3.62 -3.73 7.67
N TYR A 124 -4.43 -4.61 8.27
CA TYR A 124 -4.68 -5.96 7.75
C TYR A 124 -5.22 -5.91 6.31
N ASN A 125 -6.19 -5.05 6.03
CA ASN A 125 -6.75 -4.93 4.69
C ASN A 125 -5.74 -4.39 3.66
N GLN A 126 -4.83 -3.51 4.09
CA GLN A 126 -3.75 -3.02 3.24
C GLN A 126 -2.74 -4.14 2.95
N GLU A 127 -2.29 -4.85 3.98
CA GLU A 127 -1.33 -5.94 3.82
C GLU A 127 -1.92 -7.12 3.05
N LYS A 128 -3.19 -7.46 3.28
CA LYS A 128 -3.91 -8.47 2.47
C LYS A 128 -3.88 -8.13 0.98
N LYS A 129 -4.06 -6.86 0.61
CA LYS A 129 -3.95 -6.42 -0.80
C LYS A 129 -2.51 -6.50 -1.32
N SER A 130 -1.52 -6.19 -0.49
CA SER A 130 -0.10 -6.33 -0.85
C SER A 130 0.29 -7.78 -1.07
N LEU A 131 -0.14 -8.68 -0.18
CA LEU A 131 0.08 -10.13 -0.28
C LEU A 131 -0.65 -10.74 -1.47
N SER A 132 -1.86 -10.28 -1.79
CA SER A 132 -2.61 -10.80 -2.93
C SER A 132 -1.89 -10.62 -4.29
N LYS A 133 -0.95 -9.67 -4.38
CA LYS A 133 -0.07 -9.54 -5.55
C LYS A 133 0.82 -10.76 -5.78
N TRP A 134 1.06 -11.57 -4.75
CA TRP A 134 1.85 -12.80 -4.81
C TRP A 134 1.02 -14.03 -5.16
N ASP A 135 -0.32 -13.97 -5.05
CA ASP A 135 -1.21 -15.10 -5.33
C ASP A 135 -0.91 -15.76 -6.69
N PRO A 136 -0.73 -15.02 -7.81
CA PRO A 136 -0.47 -15.63 -9.11
C PRO A 136 0.86 -16.37 -9.19
N ILE A 137 1.90 -15.87 -8.52
CA ILE A 137 3.22 -16.51 -8.51
C ILE A 137 3.18 -17.78 -7.66
N VAL A 138 2.48 -17.71 -6.52
CA VAL A 138 2.28 -18.88 -5.64
C VAL A 138 1.47 -19.96 -6.36
N GLU A 139 0.38 -19.59 -7.04
CA GLU A 139 -0.45 -20.53 -7.81
C GLU A 139 0.34 -21.16 -8.97
N LYS A 140 1.10 -20.34 -9.71
CA LYS A 140 2.01 -20.85 -10.76
C LYS A 140 3.02 -21.85 -10.20
N ASN A 141 3.61 -21.56 -9.04
CA ASN A 141 4.57 -22.47 -8.42
C ASN A 141 3.89 -23.76 -7.90
N ARG A 142 2.63 -23.69 -7.45
CA ARG A 142 1.85 -24.87 -7.00
C ARG A 142 1.41 -25.76 -8.16
N THR A 143 1.13 -25.18 -9.32
CA THR A 143 0.67 -25.90 -10.52
C THR A 143 1.83 -26.40 -11.40
N ALA A 144 3.06 -25.94 -11.17
CA ALA A 144 4.23 -26.40 -11.89
C ALA A 144 4.57 -27.87 -11.56
N GLU A 145 4.83 -28.67 -12.60
CA GLU A 145 5.21 -30.09 -12.46
C GLU A 145 6.55 -30.26 -11.73
N THR A 146 7.51 -29.38 -12.01
CA THR A 146 8.83 -29.38 -11.37
C THR A 146 9.25 -27.97 -11.01
N LEU A 147 9.76 -27.79 -9.79
CA LEU A 147 10.40 -26.56 -9.35
C LEU A 147 11.91 -26.80 -9.30
N ASN A 148 12.66 -26.06 -10.13
CA ASN A 148 14.11 -26.10 -10.09
C ASN A 148 14.64 -25.00 -9.16
N PHE A 149 15.42 -25.40 -8.17
CA PHE A 149 16.07 -24.48 -7.23
C PHE A 149 17.59 -24.51 -7.48
N PRO A 150 18.28 -23.36 -7.41
CA PRO A 150 17.80 -22.04 -6.97
C PRO A 150 16.90 -21.34 -8.00
N LEU A 151 15.90 -20.61 -7.52
CA LEU A 151 15.03 -19.79 -8.37
C LEU A 151 15.86 -18.70 -9.05
N GLN A 152 15.73 -18.55 -10.36
CA GLN A 152 16.41 -17.50 -11.14
C GLN A 152 15.80 -16.13 -10.84
N ASN A 153 16.05 -15.61 -9.64
CA ASN A 153 15.57 -14.31 -9.20
C ASN A 153 16.59 -13.24 -9.61
N GLY A 154 16.20 -12.33 -10.51
CA GLY A 154 16.93 -11.09 -10.80
C GLY A 154 18.41 -11.30 -11.10
N GLY A 155 18.69 -11.95 -12.23
CA GLY A 155 20.04 -12.29 -12.63
C GLY A 155 20.97 -11.08 -12.59
N VAL A 156 22.05 -11.21 -11.84
CA VAL A 156 23.32 -10.55 -12.17
C VAL A 156 23.52 -10.75 -13.66
N GLN A 157 23.35 -9.67 -14.42
CA GLN A 157 23.58 -9.70 -15.86
C GLN A 157 25.09 -9.82 -16.05
N PHE A 158 25.57 -11.05 -16.11
CA PHE A 158 26.96 -11.29 -16.50
C PHE A 158 27.06 -10.86 -17.95
N GLN A 159 27.90 -9.87 -18.22
CA GLN A 159 28.21 -9.52 -19.59
C GLN A 159 28.75 -10.76 -20.27
N THR A 160 28.10 -11.16 -21.36
CA THR A 160 28.62 -12.25 -22.16
C THR A 160 30.02 -11.87 -22.66
N THR A 161 30.90 -12.85 -22.85
CA THR A 161 32.25 -12.59 -23.37
C THR A 161 32.20 -11.85 -24.71
N GLN A 162 31.17 -12.11 -25.52
CA GLN A 162 30.90 -11.41 -26.76
C GLN A 162 30.59 -9.91 -26.55
N GLU A 163 29.72 -9.58 -25.59
CA GLU A 163 29.44 -8.18 -25.24
C GLU A 163 30.66 -7.45 -24.68
N PHE A 164 31.49 -8.14 -23.90
CA PHE A 164 32.72 -7.57 -23.36
C PHE A 164 33.73 -7.24 -24.48
N VAL A 165 33.94 -8.18 -25.42
CA VAL A 165 34.83 -7.97 -26.58
C VAL A 165 34.28 -6.85 -27.48
N GLY A 166 32.97 -6.78 -27.69
CA GLY A 166 32.35 -5.71 -28.48
C GLY A 166 32.52 -4.30 -27.90
N LYS A 167 32.69 -4.19 -26.58
CA LYS A 167 32.92 -2.91 -25.87
C LYS A 167 34.40 -2.55 -25.77
N PHE A 168 35.31 -3.43 -26.18
CA PHE A 168 36.74 -3.20 -26.08
C PHE A 168 37.17 -2.05 -27.02
N GLN A 169 37.81 -1.02 -26.45
CA GLN A 169 38.36 0.11 -27.19
C GLN A 169 39.87 0.22 -26.91
N THR A 170 40.66 0.48 -27.95
CA THR A 170 42.11 0.65 -27.83
C THR A 170 42.42 2.04 -27.25
N LEU A 171 42.87 2.09 -26.00
CA LEU A 171 43.11 3.34 -25.28
C LEU A 171 44.57 3.80 -25.45
N SER A 172 45.51 2.87 -25.44
CA SER A 172 46.95 3.16 -25.53
C SER A 172 47.41 3.43 -26.98
N SER A 173 48.46 4.24 -27.16
CA SER A 173 49.08 4.46 -28.47
C SER A 173 49.56 3.15 -29.10
N LEU A 174 50.20 2.30 -28.30
CA LEU A 174 50.65 0.98 -28.72
C LEU A 174 49.48 0.08 -29.14
N GLU A 175 48.37 0.10 -28.40
CA GLU A 175 47.20 -0.72 -28.71
C GLU A 175 46.56 -0.30 -30.05
N LYS A 176 46.55 0.99 -30.36
CA LYS A 176 46.07 1.52 -31.65
C LYS A 176 46.95 1.06 -32.81
N ASP A 177 48.27 1.10 -32.64
CA ASP A 177 49.22 0.64 -33.65
C ASP A 177 49.05 -0.87 -33.92
N ILE A 178 48.92 -1.67 -32.85
CA ILE A 178 48.65 -3.11 -32.96
C ILE A 178 47.31 -3.36 -33.67
N ALA A 179 46.25 -2.62 -33.32
CA ALA A 179 44.96 -2.74 -34.00
C ALA A 179 45.06 -2.41 -35.49
N ALA A 180 45.81 -1.36 -35.87
CA ALA A 180 46.01 -0.98 -37.26
C ALA A 180 46.77 -2.07 -38.04
N ILE A 181 47.78 -2.69 -37.43
CA ILE A 181 48.51 -3.82 -38.01
C ILE A 181 47.58 -5.04 -38.19
N LEU A 182 46.76 -5.35 -37.18
CA LEU A 182 45.81 -6.47 -37.25
C LEU A 182 44.69 -6.24 -38.30
N GLN A 183 44.21 -5.02 -38.45
CA GLN A 183 43.20 -4.66 -39.46
C GLN A 183 43.75 -4.67 -40.88
N SER A 184 45.01 -4.29 -41.08
CA SER A 184 45.67 -4.29 -42.41
C SER A 184 46.12 -5.69 -42.86
N SER A 185 46.22 -6.65 -41.94
CA SER A 185 46.60 -8.01 -42.25
C SER A 185 45.48 -8.79 -42.95
N ASN A 186 45.81 -9.40 -44.09
CA ASN A 186 44.91 -10.33 -44.79
C ASN A 186 44.59 -11.59 -43.99
N ASN A 187 45.29 -11.82 -42.86
CA ASN A 187 45.15 -12.99 -42.00
C ASN A 187 44.11 -12.82 -40.87
N ASN A 188 43.45 -11.66 -40.77
CA ASN A 188 42.48 -11.40 -39.71
C ASN A 188 41.08 -11.94 -40.06
N ILE A 189 40.51 -12.69 -39.13
CA ILE A 189 39.16 -13.28 -39.24
C ILE A 189 38.15 -12.18 -38.94
N GLN A 190 37.28 -11.87 -39.91
CA GLN A 190 36.22 -10.88 -39.73
C GLN A 190 35.08 -11.46 -38.89
N PRO A 191 34.39 -10.65 -38.07
CA PRO A 191 33.21 -11.12 -37.35
C PRO A 191 32.20 -11.66 -38.37
N ASN A 192 31.81 -12.93 -38.19
CA ASN A 192 30.91 -13.72 -39.06
C ASN A 192 31.53 -14.36 -40.32
N SER A 193 32.84 -14.33 -40.52
CA SER A 193 33.52 -15.11 -41.57
C SER A 193 34.30 -16.27 -40.95
N LEU A 194 34.07 -17.50 -41.39
CA LEU A 194 34.84 -18.66 -40.92
C LEU A 194 36.22 -18.76 -41.58
N LEU A 195 36.38 -18.08 -42.73
CA LEU A 195 37.59 -18.17 -43.54
C LEU A 195 38.19 -16.78 -43.78
N THR A 196 39.51 -16.74 -43.73
CA THR A 196 40.34 -15.56 -43.86
C THR A 196 40.53 -15.16 -45.33
N GLN A 197 40.87 -13.90 -45.63
CA GLN A 197 41.03 -13.46 -47.02
C GLN A 197 42.18 -14.17 -47.73
N ALA A 198 43.27 -14.44 -47.01
CA ALA A 198 44.39 -15.23 -47.53
C ALA A 198 43.96 -16.66 -47.88
N GLU A 199 43.21 -17.32 -47.00
CA GLU A 199 42.69 -18.67 -47.20
C GLU A 199 41.70 -18.73 -48.37
N LYS A 200 40.78 -17.75 -48.50
CA LYS A 200 39.89 -17.65 -49.68
C LYS A 200 40.66 -17.57 -50.99
N LYS A 201 41.74 -16.79 -51.02
CA LYS A 201 42.64 -16.69 -52.20
C LYS A 201 43.36 -18.01 -52.47
N ILE A 202 43.76 -18.75 -51.43
CA ILE A 202 44.40 -20.06 -51.58
C ILE A 202 43.41 -21.07 -52.15
N ILE A 203 42.20 -21.17 -51.60
CA ILE A 203 41.15 -22.07 -52.11
C ILE A 203 40.82 -21.75 -53.56
N SER A 204 40.60 -20.46 -53.88
CA SER A 204 40.35 -20.05 -55.26
C SER A 204 41.50 -20.41 -56.22
N LYS A 205 42.76 -20.34 -55.77
CA LYS A 205 43.90 -20.80 -56.56
C LYS A 205 43.92 -22.31 -56.75
N MET A 206 43.55 -23.09 -55.74
CA MET A 206 43.45 -24.55 -55.82
C MET A 206 42.39 -24.95 -56.87
N ASP A 207 41.22 -24.32 -56.83
CA ASP A 207 40.13 -24.57 -57.81
C ASP A 207 40.57 -24.26 -59.25
N LEU A 208 41.29 -23.16 -59.47
CA LEU A 208 41.84 -22.80 -60.79
C LEU A 208 42.88 -23.81 -61.29
N LEU A 209 43.73 -24.31 -60.38
CA LEU A 209 44.72 -25.33 -60.72
C LEU A 209 44.05 -26.65 -61.08
N GLU A 210 43.02 -27.05 -60.35
CA GLU A 210 42.23 -28.26 -60.64
C GLU A 210 41.53 -28.16 -62.00
N ALA A 211 40.89 -27.01 -62.30
CA ALA A 211 40.27 -26.76 -63.60
C ALA A 211 41.27 -26.85 -64.76
N LYS A 212 42.48 -26.30 -64.59
CA LYS A 212 43.56 -26.39 -65.58
C LYS A 212 44.07 -27.82 -65.75
N GLN A 213 44.22 -28.57 -64.66
CA GLN A 213 44.66 -29.97 -64.71
C GLN A 213 43.66 -30.83 -65.49
N LYS A 214 42.36 -30.59 -65.34
CA LYS A 214 41.30 -31.26 -66.09
C LYS A 214 41.30 -30.93 -67.59
N GLN A 215 41.79 -29.75 -68.00
CA GLN A 215 41.93 -29.41 -69.41
C GLN A 215 43.12 -30.10 -70.10
N MET A 216 44.10 -30.57 -69.33
CA MET A 216 45.31 -31.21 -69.87
C MET A 216 45.23 -32.75 -69.92
N ASN A 217 44.20 -33.34 -69.32
CA ASN A 217 43.88 -34.77 -69.39
C ASN A 217 42.74 -35.04 -70.37
#